data_AF-A0A9D8S7A9-F1
#
_entry.id   AF-A0A9D8S7A9-F1
#
_cell.length_a   1.000
_cell.length_b   1.000
_cell.length_c   1.000
_cell.angle_alpha   90.00
_cell.angle_beta   90.00
_cell.angle_gamma   90.00
#
_symmetry.space_group_name_H-M   'P 1'
#
loop_
_entity.id
_entity.type
_entity.pdbx_description
1 polymer ?
#
loop_
_entity_poly.entity_id
_entity_poly.type
_entity_poly.pdbx_seq_one_letter_code
_entity_poly.pdbx_strand_id
1 'polypeptide(L)'
;MIEELLKVKIWTAPEITKFFKSLEDLFDEEKCVIVSDVTKELLKRGEKDNVSAAEVILVYATQHYFNVDDNNYKSLVYYRLGQLYEHHRENFVKAYTYYNKYTLNNTNNGNNHSTLLRALILRDNFTYSDELEKEFRQSLGEIDLGLKSDRLYENIGRLIIARKEGKDDEVAQITKRLKGVVKTEFLVFPDLITRKDTIRDTLDVPMKVIRFVETL
;
A
#
# COMPACT_ATOMS: atom_id res chain seq x y z
N MET A 1 6.29 9.27 -26.79
CA MET A 1 7.38 9.85 -25.96
C MET A 1 7.50 9.17 -24.60
N ILE A 2 6.41 9.04 -23.82
CA ILE A 2 6.43 8.32 -22.53
C ILE A 2 6.86 6.85 -22.68
N GLU A 3 6.35 6.14 -23.69
CA GLU A 3 6.76 4.76 -23.99
C GLU A 3 8.27 4.62 -24.25
N GLU A 4 8.88 5.60 -24.93
CA GLU A 4 10.33 5.62 -25.15
C GLU A 4 11.11 5.90 -23.85
N LEU A 5 10.58 6.78 -22.97
CA LEU A 5 11.18 7.02 -21.65
C LEU A 5 11.11 5.77 -20.77
N LEU A 6 10.04 4.99 -20.85
CA LEU A 6 9.91 3.74 -20.08
C LEU A 6 10.90 2.65 -20.51
N LYS A 7 11.48 2.72 -21.73
CA LYS A 7 12.59 1.84 -22.14
C LYS A 7 13.89 2.14 -21.41
N VAL A 8 14.04 3.35 -20.86
CA VAL A 8 15.21 3.71 -20.04
C VAL A 8 15.12 2.98 -18.72
N LYS A 9 16.17 2.22 -18.37
CA LYS A 9 16.20 1.36 -17.18
C LYS A 9 16.27 2.15 -15.87
N ILE A 10 17.08 3.20 -15.84
CA ILE A 10 17.30 4.04 -14.65
C ILE A 10 16.97 5.48 -15.01
N TRP A 11 16.06 6.09 -14.25
CA TRP A 11 15.66 7.47 -14.45
C TRP A 11 16.46 8.40 -13.55
N THR A 12 17.13 9.38 -14.16
CA THR A 12 17.85 10.45 -13.47
C THR A 12 17.20 11.80 -13.77
N ALA A 13 17.79 12.91 -13.30
CA ALA A 13 17.22 14.25 -13.48
C ALA A 13 16.89 14.64 -14.96
N PRO A 14 17.71 14.28 -15.97
CA PRO A 14 17.37 14.50 -17.37
C PRO A 14 16.11 13.75 -17.82
N GLU A 15 15.93 12.49 -17.43
CA GLU A 15 14.74 11.70 -17.75
C GLU A 15 13.50 12.29 -17.11
N ILE A 16 13.59 12.69 -15.84
CA ILE A 16 12.49 13.36 -15.11
C ILE A 16 12.10 14.67 -15.81
N THR A 17 13.09 15.46 -16.24
CA THR A 17 12.83 16.73 -16.95
C THR A 17 12.13 16.49 -18.29
N LYS A 18 12.58 15.48 -19.05
CA LYS A 18 11.92 15.09 -20.31
C LYS A 18 10.50 14.57 -20.06
N PHE A 19 10.30 13.83 -18.98
CA PHE A 19 8.99 13.35 -18.57
C PHE A 19 8.03 14.51 -18.28
N PHE A 20 8.41 15.50 -17.48
CA PHE A 20 7.53 16.65 -17.23
C PHE A 20 7.22 17.44 -18.49
N LYS A 21 8.19 17.66 -19.38
CA LYS A 21 7.95 18.28 -20.70
C LYS A 21 6.95 17.47 -21.53
N SER A 22 6.95 16.14 -21.42
CA SER A 22 5.99 15.29 -22.13
C SER A 22 4.54 15.41 -21.65
N LEU A 23 4.34 16.03 -20.48
CA LEU A 23 3.02 16.21 -19.88
C LEU A 23 2.47 17.63 -20.05
N GLU A 24 3.26 18.58 -20.56
CA GLU A 24 2.98 20.02 -20.50
C GLU A 24 1.60 20.38 -21.06
N ASP A 25 1.24 19.81 -22.21
CA ASP A 25 -0.01 20.10 -22.94
C ASP A 25 -1.22 19.26 -22.49
N LEU A 26 -1.07 18.39 -21.49
CA LEU A 26 -2.16 17.50 -21.03
C LEU A 26 -3.05 18.16 -19.96
N PHE A 27 -4.27 17.67 -19.81
CA PHE A 27 -5.12 18.03 -18.67
C PHE A 27 -4.57 17.41 -17.37
N ASP A 28 -4.81 18.06 -16.24
CA ASP A 28 -4.23 17.64 -14.96
C ASP A 28 -4.70 16.24 -14.51
N GLU A 29 -5.92 15.85 -14.89
CA GLU A 29 -6.44 14.49 -14.69
C GLU A 29 -5.59 13.44 -15.43
N GLU A 30 -5.30 13.69 -16.70
CA GLU A 30 -4.45 12.81 -17.52
C GLU A 30 -3.02 12.76 -16.96
N LYS A 31 -2.49 13.90 -16.52
CA LYS A 31 -1.19 13.96 -15.85
C LYS A 31 -1.16 13.08 -14.60
N CYS A 32 -2.20 13.11 -13.77
CA CYS A 32 -2.27 12.29 -12.55
C CYS A 32 -2.29 10.78 -12.87
N VAL A 33 -3.02 10.36 -13.91
CA VAL A 33 -3.05 8.95 -14.36
C VAL A 33 -1.67 8.53 -14.84
N ILE A 34 -1.07 9.29 -15.75
CA ILE A 34 0.24 8.96 -16.32
C ILE A 34 1.34 8.95 -15.24
N VAL A 35 1.32 9.92 -14.32
CA VAL A 35 2.23 9.95 -13.16
C VAL A 35 2.07 8.68 -12.33
N SER A 36 0.84 8.26 -12.01
CA SER A 36 0.59 7.04 -11.23
C SER A 36 1.12 5.79 -11.93
N ASP A 37 0.95 5.67 -13.24
CA ASP A 37 1.38 4.50 -14.01
C ASP A 37 2.90 4.43 -14.19
N VAL A 38 3.53 5.55 -14.55
CA VAL A 38 4.99 5.62 -14.70
C VAL A 38 5.68 5.34 -13.36
N THR A 39 5.18 5.94 -12.28
CA THR A 39 5.79 5.76 -10.95
C THR A 39 5.60 4.35 -10.42
N LYS A 40 4.47 3.69 -10.70
CA LYS A 40 4.28 2.26 -10.42
C LYS A 40 5.37 1.41 -11.06
N GLU A 41 5.69 1.68 -12.32
CA GLU A 41 6.72 0.93 -13.05
C GLU A 41 8.13 1.23 -12.51
N LEU A 42 8.43 2.49 -12.16
CA LEU A 42 9.72 2.84 -11.52
C LEU A 42 9.89 2.16 -10.17
N LEU A 43 8.84 2.13 -9.33
CA LEU A 43 8.87 1.47 -8.04
C LEU A 43 9.08 -0.05 -8.18
N LYS A 44 8.43 -0.68 -9.17
CA LYS A 44 8.60 -2.12 -9.46
C LYS A 44 10.05 -2.50 -9.78
N ARG A 45 10.82 -1.60 -10.40
CA ARG A 45 12.23 -1.85 -10.74
C ARG A 45 13.14 -1.82 -9.50
N GLY A 46 12.79 -1.00 -8.50
CA GLY A 46 13.32 -1.12 -7.14
C GLY A 46 14.73 -0.55 -6.89
N GLU A 47 15.36 0.13 -7.85
CA GLU A 47 16.66 0.77 -7.66
C GLU A 47 16.56 2.15 -6.98
N LYS A 48 17.58 2.54 -6.22
CA LYS A 48 17.61 3.81 -5.44
C LYS A 48 17.27 5.04 -6.30
N ASP A 49 17.80 5.10 -7.52
CA ASP A 49 17.57 6.22 -8.43
C ASP A 49 16.13 6.21 -8.97
N ASN A 50 15.60 5.04 -9.34
CA ASN A 50 14.21 4.89 -9.79
C ASN A 50 13.20 5.22 -8.68
N VAL A 51 13.45 4.77 -7.44
CA VAL A 51 12.64 5.14 -6.28
C VAL A 51 12.69 6.64 -6.04
N SER A 52 13.86 7.26 -6.16
CA SER A 52 14.02 8.72 -5.96
C SER A 52 13.35 9.51 -7.08
N ALA A 53 13.43 9.04 -8.33
CA ALA A 53 12.71 9.62 -9.45
C ALA A 53 11.19 9.54 -9.26
N ALA A 54 10.69 8.38 -8.84
CA ALA A 54 9.27 8.19 -8.53
C ALA A 54 8.80 9.16 -7.44
N GLU A 55 9.60 9.34 -6.38
CA GLU A 55 9.30 10.27 -5.30
C GLU A 55 9.22 11.73 -5.80
N VAL A 56 10.20 12.17 -6.59
CA VAL A 56 10.21 13.52 -7.19
C VAL A 56 8.97 13.75 -8.05
N ILE A 57 8.65 12.79 -8.93
CA ILE A 57 7.51 12.87 -9.85
C ILE A 57 6.18 12.94 -9.07
N LEU A 58 6.00 12.05 -8.09
CA LEU A 58 4.78 12.00 -7.29
C LEU A 58 4.59 13.27 -6.45
N VAL A 59 5.64 13.75 -5.78
CA VAL A 59 5.57 14.98 -4.97
C VAL A 59 5.26 16.18 -5.84
N TYR A 60 5.89 16.30 -7.01
CA TYR A 60 5.59 17.36 -7.97
C TYR A 60 4.12 17.34 -8.37
N ALA A 61 3.57 16.16 -8.69
CA ALA A 61 2.16 16.04 -9.05
C ALA A 61 1.22 16.54 -7.94
N THR A 62 1.53 16.28 -6.67
CA THR A 62 0.71 16.79 -5.54
C THR A 62 0.69 18.31 -5.42
N GLN A 63 1.72 18.98 -5.93
CA GLN A 63 1.87 20.44 -5.85
C GLN A 63 1.29 21.14 -7.07
N HIS A 64 1.28 20.47 -8.22
CA HIS A 64 1.04 21.14 -9.51
C HIS A 64 -0.17 20.60 -10.28
N TYR A 65 -0.59 19.35 -10.06
CA TYR A 65 -1.65 18.70 -10.87
C TYR A 65 -2.93 18.43 -10.06
N PHE A 66 -3.02 18.92 -8.82
CA PHE A 66 -4.19 18.70 -7.96
C PHE A 66 -5.28 19.76 -8.10
N ASN A 67 -5.22 20.57 -9.16
CA ASN A 67 -6.29 21.48 -9.56
C ASN A 67 -7.41 20.75 -10.34
N VAL A 68 -7.61 19.46 -10.06
CA VAL A 68 -8.65 18.62 -10.65
C VAL A 68 -9.86 18.55 -9.72
N ASP A 69 -11.07 18.58 -10.27
CA ASP A 69 -12.30 18.47 -9.48
C ASP A 69 -12.58 17.01 -9.06
N ASP A 70 -12.12 16.03 -9.86
CA ASP A 70 -12.30 14.61 -9.57
C ASP A 70 -11.24 14.10 -8.59
N ASN A 71 -11.69 13.86 -7.36
CA ASN A 71 -10.86 13.36 -6.27
C ASN A 71 -10.27 11.96 -6.53
N ASN A 72 -10.83 11.17 -7.45
CA ASN A 72 -10.32 9.83 -7.73
C ASN A 72 -8.90 9.86 -8.33
N TYR A 73 -8.58 10.84 -9.19
CA TYR A 73 -7.23 10.95 -9.77
C TYR A 73 -6.19 11.35 -8.74
N LYS A 74 -6.54 12.26 -7.81
CA LYS A 74 -5.69 12.61 -6.66
C LYS A 74 -5.43 11.39 -5.79
N SER A 75 -6.46 10.58 -5.56
CA SER A 75 -6.38 9.38 -4.74
C SER A 75 -5.33 8.40 -5.27
N LEU A 76 -5.21 8.21 -6.59
CA LEU A 76 -4.20 7.34 -7.21
C LEU A 76 -2.77 7.78 -6.87
N VAL A 77 -2.48 9.07 -7.00
CA VAL A 77 -1.17 9.64 -6.68
C VAL A 77 -0.86 9.48 -5.18
N TYR A 78 -1.85 9.73 -4.31
CA TYR A 78 -1.68 9.51 -2.87
C TYR A 78 -1.43 8.05 -2.51
N TYR A 79 -2.15 7.12 -3.13
CA TYR A 79 -1.93 5.70 -2.92
C TYR A 79 -0.51 5.29 -3.31
N ARG A 80 -0.01 5.76 -4.46
CA ARG A 80 1.38 5.52 -4.91
C ARG A 80 2.42 6.10 -3.97
N LEU A 81 2.19 7.30 -3.44
CA LEU A 81 3.06 7.87 -2.39
C LEU A 81 3.06 7.01 -1.13
N GLY A 82 1.88 6.53 -0.70
CA GLY A 82 1.76 5.59 0.41
C GLY A 82 2.63 4.34 0.19
N GLN A 83 2.53 3.72 -0.98
CA GLN A 83 3.32 2.53 -1.33
C GLN A 83 4.83 2.81 -1.36
N LEU A 84 5.24 3.94 -1.96
CA LEU A 84 6.63 4.36 -2.00
C LEU A 84 7.22 4.44 -0.60
N TYR A 85 6.53 5.11 0.32
CA TYR A 85 7.02 5.28 1.68
C TYR A 85 6.93 4.01 2.52
N GLU A 86 5.93 3.16 2.30
CA GLU A 86 5.78 1.87 2.99
C GLU A 86 6.88 0.88 2.59
N HIS A 87 7.04 0.62 1.28
CA HIS A 87 7.85 -0.49 0.79
C HIS A 87 9.29 -0.11 0.45
N HIS A 88 9.56 1.13 0.04
CA HIS A 88 10.89 1.52 -0.46
C HIS A 88 11.64 2.46 0.47
N ARG A 89 10.94 3.23 1.32
CA ARG A 89 11.57 4.14 2.29
C ARG A 89 11.39 3.68 3.74
N GLU A 90 10.52 2.72 3.99
CA GLU A 90 10.10 2.27 5.33
C GLU A 90 9.73 3.43 6.28
N ASN A 91 9.20 4.53 5.74
CA ASN A 91 8.73 5.68 6.50
C ASN A 91 7.22 5.56 6.72
N PHE A 92 6.85 4.77 7.74
CA PHE A 92 5.46 4.41 7.99
C PHE A 92 4.58 5.60 8.41
N VAL A 93 5.16 6.65 9.00
CA VAL A 93 4.43 7.89 9.33
C VAL A 93 4.00 8.62 8.06
N LYS A 94 4.91 8.78 7.11
CA LYS A 94 4.57 9.36 5.80
C LYS A 94 3.62 8.45 5.02
N ALA A 95 3.86 7.13 5.03
CA ALA A 95 2.98 6.17 4.37
C ALA A 95 1.52 6.32 4.87
N TYR A 96 1.32 6.28 6.19
CA TYR A 96 0.01 6.52 6.81
C TYR A 96 -0.58 7.87 6.41
N THR A 97 0.21 8.95 6.42
CA THR A 97 -0.25 10.29 6.03
C THR A 97 -0.81 10.29 4.60
N TYR A 98 -0.13 9.63 3.67
CA TYR A 98 -0.59 9.56 2.27
C TYR A 98 -1.75 8.60 2.07
N TYR A 99 -1.80 7.46 2.77
CA TYR A 99 -2.96 6.58 2.73
C TYR A 99 -4.21 7.24 3.31
N ASN A 100 -4.08 8.05 4.37
CA ASN A 100 -5.20 8.84 4.88
C ASN A 100 -5.68 9.89 3.88
N LYS A 101 -4.76 10.55 3.15
CA LYS A 101 -5.17 11.42 2.03
C LYS A 101 -5.85 10.65 0.90
N TYR A 102 -5.37 9.45 0.58
CA TYR A 102 -6.00 8.56 -0.39
C TYR A 102 -7.45 8.24 0.01
N THR A 103 -7.69 7.77 1.23
CA THR A 103 -9.04 7.38 1.68
C THR A 103 -10.02 8.54 1.71
N LEU A 104 -9.57 9.74 2.09
CA LEU A 104 -10.40 10.95 2.05
C LEU A 104 -10.82 11.36 0.64
N ASN A 105 -10.02 11.00 -0.38
CA ASN A 105 -10.27 11.34 -1.79
C ASN A 105 -10.88 10.17 -2.58
N ASN A 106 -10.84 8.94 -2.04
CA ASN A 106 -11.36 7.73 -2.66
C ASN A 106 -12.72 7.36 -2.07
N THR A 107 -13.78 8.03 -2.51
CA THR A 107 -15.15 7.78 -2.01
C THR A 107 -15.83 6.59 -2.68
N ASN A 108 -15.27 6.09 -3.79
CA ASN A 108 -15.95 5.14 -4.69
C ASN A 108 -15.38 3.73 -4.65
N ASN A 109 -14.12 3.53 -4.19
CA ASN A 109 -13.54 2.19 -4.09
C ASN A 109 -13.56 1.70 -2.63
N GLY A 110 -13.84 0.39 -2.44
CA GLY A 110 -13.64 -0.28 -1.15
C GLY A 110 -12.16 -0.46 -0.81
N ASN A 111 -11.88 -1.00 0.38
CA ASN A 111 -10.54 -1.30 0.92
C ASN A 111 -9.78 -0.10 1.53
N ASN A 112 -10.49 0.97 1.85
CA ASN A 112 -9.93 2.15 2.51
C ASN A 112 -9.52 1.81 3.95
N HIS A 113 -10.40 1.16 4.69
CA HIS A 113 -10.18 0.85 6.10
C HIS A 113 -9.11 -0.22 6.28
N SER A 114 -9.06 -1.25 5.42
CA SER A 114 -7.96 -2.22 5.41
C SER A 114 -6.60 -1.56 5.14
N THR A 115 -6.55 -0.60 4.21
CA THR A 115 -5.32 0.15 3.88
C THR A 115 -4.86 0.97 5.09
N LEU A 116 -5.78 1.66 5.78
CA LEU A 116 -5.47 2.41 6.99
C LEU A 116 -5.07 1.50 8.13
N LEU A 117 -5.77 0.38 8.34
CA LEU A 117 -5.43 -0.62 9.34
C LEU A 117 -3.99 -1.11 9.17
N ARG A 118 -3.60 -1.48 7.94
CA ARG A 118 -2.21 -1.86 7.63
C ARG A 118 -1.22 -0.76 7.98
N ALA A 119 -1.50 0.47 7.53
CA ALA A 119 -0.62 1.60 7.76
C ALA A 119 -0.46 1.91 9.26
N LEU A 120 -1.54 1.81 10.04
CA LEU A 120 -1.56 1.98 11.50
C LEU A 120 -0.73 0.92 12.20
N ILE A 121 -0.91 -0.36 11.84
CA ILE A 121 -0.10 -1.47 12.38
C ILE A 121 1.40 -1.20 12.20
N LEU A 122 1.80 -0.76 11.01
CA LEU A 122 3.20 -0.49 10.69
C LEU A 122 3.75 0.77 11.39
N ARG A 123 2.96 1.85 11.39
CA ARG A 123 3.26 3.14 12.05
C ARG A 123 3.45 2.96 13.55
N ASP A 124 2.52 2.25 14.19
CA ASP A 124 2.44 2.09 15.65
C ASP A 124 3.22 0.86 16.15
N ASN A 125 4.02 0.25 15.26
CA ASN A 125 4.88 -0.89 15.58
C ASN A 125 4.13 -2.05 16.25
N PHE A 126 3.00 -2.43 15.67
CA PHE A 126 2.14 -3.53 16.16
C PHE A 126 1.57 -3.31 17.56
N THR A 127 1.46 -2.06 18.00
CA THR A 127 0.85 -1.68 19.28
C THR A 127 -0.63 -1.37 19.09
N TYR A 128 -1.42 -1.61 20.14
CA TYR A 128 -2.83 -1.23 20.18
C TYR A 128 -3.00 0.30 20.16
N SER A 129 -4.01 0.77 19.43
CA SER A 129 -4.57 2.11 19.53
C SER A 129 -6.07 2.08 19.26
N ASP A 130 -6.82 3.03 19.83
CA ASP A 130 -8.26 3.16 19.56
C ASP A 130 -8.54 3.38 18.06
N GLU A 131 -7.62 4.08 17.40
CA GLU A 131 -7.65 4.31 15.95
C GLU A 131 -7.53 2.99 15.17
N LEU A 132 -6.58 2.13 15.54
CA LEU A 132 -6.42 0.81 14.93
C LEU A 132 -7.66 -0.06 15.10
N GLU A 133 -8.25 -0.07 16.30
CA GLU A 133 -9.46 -0.85 16.56
C GLU A 133 -10.66 -0.35 15.75
N LYS A 134 -10.82 0.98 15.63
CA LYS A 134 -11.85 1.58 14.80
C LYS A 134 -11.70 1.15 13.34
N GLU A 135 -10.50 1.31 12.76
CA GLU A 135 -10.27 0.94 11.35
C GLU A 135 -10.43 -0.57 11.13
N PHE A 136 -10.02 -1.41 12.08
CA PHE A 136 -10.28 -2.86 12.02
C PHE A 136 -11.78 -3.17 11.98
N ARG A 137 -12.58 -2.58 12.86
CA ARG A 137 -14.04 -2.81 12.88
C ARG A 137 -14.70 -2.37 11.57
N GLN A 138 -14.20 -1.30 10.96
CA GLN A 138 -14.71 -0.81 9.68
C GLN A 138 -14.26 -1.67 8.50
N SER A 139 -13.04 -2.23 8.53
CA SER A 139 -12.52 -3.10 7.46
C SER A 139 -13.34 -4.38 7.29
N LEU A 140 -13.87 -4.94 8.39
CA LEU A 140 -14.74 -6.13 8.34
C LEU A 140 -16.03 -5.93 7.51
N GLY A 141 -16.44 -4.69 7.28
CA GLY A 141 -17.59 -4.34 6.44
C GLY A 141 -17.24 -4.06 4.98
N GLU A 142 -15.95 -4.02 4.61
CA GLU A 142 -15.50 -3.77 3.25
C GLU A 142 -15.61 -5.04 2.38
N ILE A 143 -15.82 -4.85 1.07
CA ILE A 143 -15.81 -5.96 0.11
C ILE A 143 -14.41 -6.57 0.11
N ASP A 144 -14.30 -7.85 0.44
CA ASP A 144 -13.05 -8.60 0.35
C ASP A 144 -12.59 -8.65 -1.11
N LEU A 145 -11.59 -7.83 -1.43
CA LEU A 145 -10.99 -7.77 -2.77
C LEU A 145 -10.04 -8.95 -3.05
N GLY A 146 -9.87 -9.88 -2.10
CA GLY A 146 -9.00 -11.04 -2.23
C GLY A 146 -7.50 -10.69 -2.21
N LEU A 147 -7.15 -9.46 -1.81
CA LEU A 147 -5.77 -9.05 -1.59
C LEU A 147 -5.25 -9.77 -0.35
N LYS A 148 -4.48 -10.83 -0.58
CA LYS A 148 -4.06 -11.74 0.49
C LYS A 148 -3.32 -11.01 1.63
N SER A 149 -2.53 -9.97 1.32
CA SER A 149 -1.87 -9.10 2.29
C SER A 149 -2.84 -8.49 3.31
N ASP A 150 -4.04 -8.11 2.89
CA ASP A 150 -4.96 -7.36 3.72
C ASP A 150 -5.53 -8.27 4.81
N ARG A 151 -5.85 -9.51 4.47
CA ARG A 151 -6.20 -10.55 5.46
C ARG A 151 -5.06 -10.84 6.46
N LEU A 152 -3.78 -10.72 6.06
CA LEU A 152 -2.66 -10.85 7.00
C LEU A 152 -2.71 -9.70 8.03
N TYR A 153 -2.86 -8.46 7.58
CA TYR A 153 -2.93 -7.30 8.46
C TYR A 153 -4.21 -7.28 9.31
N GLU A 154 -5.34 -7.77 8.81
CA GLU A 154 -6.54 -7.96 9.61
C GLU A 154 -6.33 -8.99 10.74
N ASN A 155 -5.66 -10.11 10.46
CA ASN A 155 -5.32 -11.07 11.51
C ASN A 155 -4.33 -10.48 12.53
N ILE A 156 -3.40 -9.63 12.09
CA ILE A 156 -2.50 -8.90 13.00
C ILE A 156 -3.29 -7.90 13.86
N GLY A 157 -4.20 -7.12 13.26
CA GLY A 157 -5.07 -6.19 13.99
C GLY A 157 -5.93 -6.93 15.03
N ARG A 158 -6.54 -8.05 14.61
CA ARG A 158 -7.32 -8.93 15.50
C ARG A 158 -6.49 -9.48 16.65
N LEU A 159 -5.24 -9.89 16.40
CA LEU A 159 -4.32 -10.34 17.44
C LEU A 159 -4.05 -9.24 18.47
N ILE A 160 -3.77 -8.02 18.01
CA ILE A 160 -3.47 -6.86 18.85
C ILE A 160 -4.67 -6.53 19.75
N ILE A 161 -5.88 -6.52 19.19
CA ILE A 161 -7.12 -6.28 19.93
C ILE A 161 -7.39 -7.42 20.94
N ALA A 162 -7.28 -8.68 20.53
CA ALA A 162 -7.50 -9.83 21.40
C ALA A 162 -6.54 -9.84 22.61
N ARG A 163 -5.27 -9.43 22.41
CA ARG A 163 -4.29 -9.23 23.50
C ARG A 163 -4.75 -8.12 24.46
N LYS A 164 -5.23 -6.99 23.93
CA LYS A 164 -5.73 -5.87 24.74
C LYS A 164 -6.95 -6.24 25.58
N GLU A 165 -7.78 -7.16 25.06
CA GLU A 165 -9.01 -7.63 25.70
C GLU A 165 -8.79 -8.84 26.64
N GLY A 166 -7.58 -9.42 26.70
CA GLY A 166 -7.30 -10.60 27.53
C GLY A 166 -7.94 -11.89 27.01
N LYS A 167 -8.15 -12.02 25.70
CA LYS A 167 -8.76 -13.19 25.06
C LYS A 167 -7.72 -14.25 24.70
N ASP A 168 -7.15 -14.91 25.72
CA ASP A 168 -5.99 -15.79 25.57
C ASP A 168 -6.19 -16.94 24.56
N ASP A 169 -7.37 -17.56 24.53
CA ASP A 169 -7.70 -18.63 23.58
C ASP A 169 -7.68 -18.13 22.12
N GLU A 170 -8.20 -16.92 21.89
CA GLU A 170 -8.22 -16.29 20.58
C GLU A 170 -6.80 -15.88 20.15
N VAL A 171 -6.01 -15.33 21.08
CA VAL A 171 -4.59 -15.01 20.87
C VAL A 171 -3.80 -16.24 20.43
N ALA A 172 -3.98 -17.38 21.10
CA ALA A 172 -3.30 -18.63 20.75
C ALA A 172 -3.68 -19.13 19.35
N GLN A 173 -4.97 -19.08 19.00
CA GLN A 173 -5.45 -19.50 17.69
C GLN A 173 -4.92 -18.61 16.55
N ILE A 174 -4.97 -17.29 16.70
CA ILE A 174 -4.50 -16.35 15.69
C ILE A 174 -2.98 -16.44 15.52
N THR A 175 -2.23 -16.55 16.61
CA THR A 175 -0.76 -16.72 16.58
C THR A 175 -0.37 -17.94 15.75
N LYS A 176 -1.06 -19.08 15.93
CA LYS A 176 -0.82 -20.29 15.13
C LYS A 176 -1.05 -20.05 13.64
N ARG A 177 -2.11 -19.30 13.28
CA ARG A 177 -2.42 -18.98 11.87
C ARG A 177 -1.35 -18.08 11.26
N LEU A 178 -0.97 -17.00 11.94
CA LEU A 178 0.07 -16.06 11.45
C LEU A 178 1.42 -16.75 11.23
N LYS A 179 1.87 -17.58 12.17
CA LYS A 179 3.09 -18.38 12.01
C LYS A 179 3.00 -19.34 10.83
N GLY A 180 1.82 -19.91 10.57
CA GLY A 180 1.57 -20.76 9.40
C GLY A 180 1.75 -20.00 8.09
N VAL A 181 1.18 -18.80 8.00
CA VAL A 181 1.26 -17.91 6.83
C VAL A 181 2.70 -17.54 6.47
N VAL A 182 3.51 -17.15 7.45
CA VAL A 182 4.89 -16.71 7.20
C VAL A 182 5.80 -17.89 6.83
N LYS A 183 5.60 -19.07 7.43
CA LYS A 183 6.42 -20.27 7.14
C LYS A 183 6.27 -20.81 5.73
N THR A 184 5.11 -20.61 5.10
CA THR A 184 4.87 -21.16 3.77
C THR A 184 5.46 -20.29 2.66
N GLU A 185 6.00 -19.08 2.95
CA GLU A 185 6.36 -18.02 1.96
C GLU A 185 5.21 -17.64 0.99
N PHE A 186 4.08 -18.32 1.10
CA PHE A 186 2.87 -18.20 0.32
C PHE A 186 1.71 -18.05 1.29
N LEU A 187 0.83 -17.08 1.03
CA LEU A 187 -0.46 -17.03 1.69
C LEU A 187 -1.34 -18.15 1.14
N VAL A 188 -1.26 -19.31 1.79
CA VAL A 188 -2.25 -20.37 1.66
C VAL A 188 -3.22 -20.18 2.81
N PHE A 189 -4.23 -19.33 2.62
CA PHE A 189 -5.43 -19.39 3.46
C PHE A 189 -6.24 -20.61 2.99
N PRO A 190 -6.50 -21.61 3.84
CA PRO A 190 -7.22 -22.83 3.42
C PRO A 190 -8.69 -22.63 3.06
N ASP A 191 -9.23 -21.42 3.15
CA ASP A 191 -10.65 -21.14 2.87
C ASP A 191 -10.81 -20.11 1.75
N LEU A 192 -11.02 -20.60 0.53
CA LEU A 192 -12.22 -20.33 -0.27
C LEU A 192 -12.12 -21.05 -1.63
N ILE A 193 -12.99 -22.05 -1.75
CA ILE A 193 -13.44 -22.66 -3.01
C ILE A 193 -13.84 -21.53 -3.96
N THR A 194 -13.42 -21.63 -5.23
CA THR A 194 -13.65 -20.68 -6.35
C THR A 194 -12.66 -19.51 -6.50
N ARG A 195 -11.44 -19.82 -6.97
CA ARG A 195 -10.89 -19.18 -8.17
C ARG A 195 -9.76 -20.08 -8.69
N LYS A 196 -10.04 -20.73 -9.83
CA LYS A 196 -8.99 -21.20 -10.72
C LYS A 196 -8.30 -19.93 -11.21
N ASP A 197 -7.21 -19.57 -10.56
CA ASP A 197 -6.00 -19.06 -11.21
C ASP A 197 -4.90 -18.99 -10.16
N THR A 198 -3.93 -19.88 -10.37
CA THR A 198 -2.65 -20.01 -9.69
C THR A 198 -1.77 -18.80 -9.96
N ILE A 199 -2.21 -17.60 -9.59
CA ILE A 199 -1.29 -16.48 -9.41
C ILE A 199 -0.71 -16.63 -8.00
N ARG A 200 0.47 -17.25 -7.94
CA ARG A 200 1.36 -17.13 -6.79
C ARG A 200 1.84 -15.68 -6.75
N ASP A 201 1.00 -14.77 -6.27
CA ASP A 201 1.47 -13.43 -5.94
C ASP A 201 2.44 -13.58 -4.78
N THR A 202 3.72 -13.27 -5.04
CA THR A 202 4.73 -13.11 -4.01
C THR A 202 4.22 -12.05 -3.05
N LEU A 203 4.17 -12.38 -1.77
CA LEU A 203 3.76 -11.43 -0.76
C LEU A 203 4.83 -10.35 -0.63
N ASP A 204 4.51 -9.16 -1.11
CA ASP A 204 5.29 -7.96 -0.79
C ASP A 204 4.95 -7.52 0.65
N VAL A 205 5.49 -8.28 1.60
CA VAL A 205 5.32 -8.05 3.04
C VAL A 205 6.62 -7.47 3.57
N PRO A 206 6.61 -6.29 4.22
CA PRO A 206 7.81 -5.71 4.80
C PRO A 206 8.48 -6.67 5.78
N MET A 207 9.82 -6.73 5.75
CA MET A 207 10.61 -7.62 6.64
C MET A 207 10.27 -7.42 8.13
N LYS A 208 9.85 -6.21 8.49
CA LYS A 208 9.39 -5.87 9.84
C LYS A 208 8.18 -6.71 10.29
N VAL A 209 7.25 -7.02 9.37
CA VAL A 209 6.06 -7.84 9.65
C VAL A 209 6.44 -9.30 9.82
N ILE A 210 7.34 -9.81 8.96
CA ILE A 210 7.87 -11.18 9.07
C ILE A 210 8.52 -11.37 10.45
N ARG A 211 9.42 -10.45 10.83
CA ARG A 211 10.07 -10.47 12.16
C ARG A 211 9.07 -10.40 13.31
N PHE A 212 8.06 -9.55 13.22
CA PHE A 212 7.01 -9.49 14.24
C PHE A 212 6.34 -10.85 14.43
N VAL A 213 5.91 -11.51 13.34
CA VAL A 213 5.25 -12.81 13.40
C VAL A 213 6.17 -13.91 13.96
N GLU A 214 7.46 -13.87 13.63
CA GLU A 214 8.47 -14.81 14.18
C GLU A 214 8.66 -14.67 15.70
N THR A 215 8.40 -13.49 16.26
CA THR A 215 8.51 -13.22 17.71
C THR A 215 7.24 -13.49 18.53
N LEU A 216 6.11 -13.81 17.88
CA LEU A 216 4.86 -14.18 18.58
C LEU A 216 4.98 -15.54 19.28
#